data_AF-A0A971IF80-F1
#
_entry.id   AF-A0A971IF80-F1
#
_cell.length_a   1.000
_cell.length_b   1.000
_cell.length_c   1.000
_cell.angle_alpha   90.00
_cell.angle_beta   90.00
_cell.angle_gamma   90.00
#
_symmetry.space_group_name_H-M   'P 1'
#
loop_
_entity.id
_entity.type
_entity.pdbx_description
1 polymer ?
#
loop_
_entity_poly.entity_id
_entity_poly.type
_entity_poly.pdbx_seq_one_letter_code
_entity_poly.pdbx_strand_id
1 'polypeptide(L)'
;MATRFDAIMARRGEIMRRALGMDYSEFEISPVAFDYERMMGAHGYSLDDIVAIQRRAGVGDTPLLELRNLTDLVRSVSAPGNGARIFVKDEAANLAGA
;
A
#
# COMPACT_ATOMS: atom_id res chain seq x y z
N MET A 1 -18.44 27.76 -6.76
CA MET A 1 -17.88 27.43 -8.09
C MET A 1 -17.01 26.20 -7.94
N ALA A 2 -17.18 25.19 -8.78
CA ALA A 2 -16.29 24.03 -8.77
C ALA A 2 -14.87 24.47 -9.12
N THR A 3 -13.90 24.00 -8.36
CA THR A 3 -12.48 24.32 -8.58
C THR A 3 -11.93 23.50 -9.75
N ARG A 4 -10.77 23.92 -10.29
CA ARG A 4 -10.04 23.11 -11.29
C ARG A 4 -9.71 21.71 -10.77
N PHE A 5 -9.48 21.58 -9.47
CA PHE A 5 -9.24 20.30 -8.81
C PHE A 5 -10.48 19.40 -8.89
N ASP A 6 -11.66 19.93 -8.56
CA ASP A 6 -12.92 19.18 -8.60
C ASP A 6 -13.22 18.65 -10.01
N ALA A 7 -12.96 19.48 -11.04
CA ALA A 7 -13.13 19.08 -12.43
C ALA A 7 -12.17 17.94 -12.87
N ILE A 8 -10.95 17.90 -12.31
CA ILE A 8 -10.00 16.81 -12.57
C ILE A 8 -10.43 15.54 -11.84
N MET A 9 -10.85 15.66 -10.58
CA MET A 9 -11.27 14.50 -9.77
C MET A 9 -12.53 13.84 -10.32
N ALA A 10 -13.46 14.62 -10.88
CA ALA A 10 -14.63 14.09 -11.59
C ALA A 10 -14.26 13.18 -12.78
N ARG A 11 -13.04 13.32 -13.33
CA ARG A 11 -12.54 12.54 -14.47
C ARG A 11 -11.44 11.55 -14.09
N ARG A 12 -11.21 11.32 -12.79
CA ARG A 12 -10.14 10.43 -12.29
C ARG A 12 -10.16 9.05 -12.96
N GLY A 13 -11.34 8.43 -13.10
CA GLY A 13 -11.48 7.12 -13.74
C GLY A 13 -11.06 7.12 -15.22
N GLU A 14 -11.44 8.15 -15.99
CA GLU A 14 -11.01 8.31 -17.39
C GLU A 14 -9.49 8.49 -17.50
N ILE A 15 -8.91 9.31 -16.62
CA ILE A 15 -7.47 9.58 -16.59
C ILE A 15 -6.69 8.30 -16.28
N MET A 16 -7.09 7.56 -15.25
CA MET A 16 -6.43 6.30 -14.85
C MET A 16 -6.51 5.26 -15.97
N ARG A 17 -7.68 5.11 -16.61
CA ARG A 17 -7.85 4.19 -17.76
C ARG A 17 -6.92 4.53 -18.92
N ARG A 18 -6.80 5.82 -19.27
CA ARG A 18 -5.91 6.26 -20.35
C ARG A 18 -4.44 6.12 -20.00
N ALA A 19 -4.06 6.42 -18.76
CA ALA A 19 -2.67 6.39 -18.32
C ALA A 19 -2.14 4.97 -18.15
N LEU A 20 -2.96 4.07 -17.62
CA LEU A 20 -2.54 2.73 -17.22
C LEU A 20 -2.98 1.65 -18.21
N GLY A 21 -3.86 1.99 -19.16
CA GLY A 21 -4.41 1.04 -20.13
C GLY A 21 -5.30 -0.04 -19.50
N MET A 22 -5.80 0.19 -18.28
CA MET A 22 -6.59 -0.78 -17.51
C MET A 22 -7.84 -0.10 -16.93
N ASP A 23 -8.97 -0.78 -17.04
CA ASP A 23 -10.20 -0.42 -16.33
C ASP A 23 -10.29 -1.13 -14.98
N TYR A 24 -9.99 -0.40 -13.90
CA TYR A 24 -10.05 -0.93 -12.54
C TYR A 24 -11.45 -1.41 -12.13
N SER A 25 -12.52 -0.88 -12.74
CA SER A 25 -13.89 -1.27 -12.39
C SER A 25 -14.20 -2.72 -12.74
N GLU A 26 -13.45 -3.34 -13.66
CA GLU A 26 -13.61 -4.76 -14.01
C GLU A 26 -13.23 -5.74 -12.89
N PHE A 27 -12.49 -5.26 -11.88
CA PHE A 27 -12.02 -6.02 -10.74
C PHE A 27 -12.75 -5.64 -9.43
N GLU A 28 -13.62 -4.63 -9.46
CA GLU A 28 -14.42 -4.26 -8.30
C GLU A 28 -15.55 -5.29 -8.09
N ILE A 29 -15.58 -5.91 -6.91
CA ILE A 29 -16.62 -6.88 -6.53
C ILE A 29 -17.74 -6.16 -5.75
N SER A 30 -17.36 -5.24 -4.86
CA SER A 30 -18.26 -4.42 -4.06
C SER A 30 -17.53 -3.17 -3.54
N PRO A 31 -18.22 -2.20 -2.90
CA PRO A 31 -17.58 -1.00 -2.37
C PRO A 31 -16.42 -1.22 -1.38
N VAL A 32 -16.28 -2.42 -0.81
CA VAL A 32 -15.21 -2.80 0.12
C VAL A 32 -14.41 -4.03 -0.34
N ALA A 33 -14.69 -4.57 -1.53
CA ALA A 33 -14.05 -5.78 -2.04
C ALA A 33 -13.58 -5.60 -3.48
N PHE A 34 -12.31 -5.94 -3.72
CA PHE A 34 -11.64 -5.78 -4.99
C PHE A 34 -10.80 -7.03 -5.29
N ASP A 35 -10.87 -7.53 -6.52
CA ASP A 35 -10.19 -8.74 -6.96
C ASP A 35 -8.74 -8.45 -7.39
N TYR A 36 -7.86 -8.31 -6.39
CA TYR A 36 -6.45 -8.03 -6.63
C TYR A 36 -5.74 -9.17 -7.36
N GLU A 37 -6.12 -10.43 -7.13
CA GLU A 37 -5.50 -11.57 -7.80
C GLU A 37 -5.79 -11.55 -9.30
N ARG A 38 -7.06 -11.34 -9.69
CA ARG A 38 -7.43 -11.19 -11.09
C ARG A 38 -6.79 -9.96 -11.73
N MET A 39 -6.72 -8.84 -11.01
CA MET A 39 -6.05 -7.63 -11.50
C MET A 39 -4.56 -7.88 -11.77
N MET A 40 -3.85 -8.49 -10.82
CA MET A 40 -2.43 -8.79 -10.95
C MET A 40 -2.16 -9.79 -12.08
N GLY A 41 -3.04 -10.78 -12.26
CA GLY A 41 -2.96 -11.75 -13.36
C GLY A 41 -3.38 -11.21 -14.74
N ALA A 42 -4.08 -10.07 -14.81
CA ALA A 42 -4.47 -9.44 -16.08
C ALA A 42 -3.30 -8.73 -16.78
N HIS A 43 -2.15 -8.62 -16.12
CA HIS A 43 -0.94 -8.01 -16.65
C HIS A 43 0.12 -9.05 -17.03
N GLY A 44 1.01 -8.70 -17.96
CA GLY A 44 2.06 -9.59 -18.46
C GLY A 44 3.26 -9.79 -17.53
N TYR A 45 3.19 -9.33 -16.27
CA TYR A 45 4.24 -9.49 -15.26
C TYR A 45 3.71 -10.31 -14.09
N SER A 46 4.50 -11.28 -13.64
CA SER A 46 4.21 -11.96 -12.38
C SER A 46 4.43 -11.03 -11.19
N LEU A 47 3.89 -11.40 -10.03
CA LEU A 47 4.17 -10.69 -8.77
C LEU A 47 5.69 -10.65 -8.48
N ASP A 48 6.39 -11.75 -8.75
CA ASP A 48 7.84 -11.83 -8.56
C ASP A 48 8.60 -10.87 -9.50
N ASP A 49 8.15 -10.72 -10.76
CA ASP A 49 8.73 -9.74 -11.69
C ASP A 49 8.56 -8.32 -11.15
N ILE A 50 7.36 -8.00 -10.65
CA ILE A 50 7.05 -6.68 -10.09
C ILE A 50 7.92 -6.41 -8.86
N VAL A 51 8.04 -7.38 -7.95
CA VAL A 51 8.93 -7.27 -6.77
C VAL A 51 10.38 -7.05 -7.21
N ALA A 52 10.85 -7.79 -8.21
CA ALA A 52 12.22 -7.65 -8.73
C ALA A 52 12.46 -6.29 -9.42
N ILE A 53 11.47 -5.76 -10.15
CA ILE A 53 11.51 -4.41 -10.73
C ILE A 53 11.57 -3.36 -9.63
N GLN A 54 10.67 -3.42 -8.65
CA GLN A 54 10.60 -2.45 -7.55
C GLN A 54 11.88 -2.45 -6.72
N ARG A 55 12.40 -3.63 -6.35
CA ARG A 55 13.66 -3.75 -5.60
C ARG A 55 14.85 -3.13 -6.35
N ARG A 56 14.93 -3.31 -7.67
CA ARG A 56 15.98 -2.66 -8.50
C ARG A 56 15.87 -1.13 -8.51
N ALA A 57 14.67 -0.60 -8.31
CA ALA A 57 14.42 0.83 -8.14
C ALA A 57 14.55 1.31 -6.67
N GLY A 58 14.96 0.43 -5.75
CA GLY A 58 15.02 0.70 -4.31
C GLY A 58 13.66 0.93 -3.66
N VAL A 59 12.61 0.34 -4.24
CA VAL A 59 11.25 0.37 -3.72
C VAL A 59 10.92 -0.95 -3.03
N GLY A 60 10.29 -0.87 -1.87
CA GLY A 60 9.90 -2.02 -1.07
C GLY A 60 11.03 -2.55 -0.17
N ASP A 61 10.79 -3.70 0.47
CA ASP A 61 11.73 -4.35 1.41
C ASP A 61 12.19 -3.46 2.59
N THR A 62 11.37 -2.48 2.95
CA THR A 62 11.62 -1.56 4.06
C THR A 62 11.71 -2.28 5.41
N PRO A 63 12.50 -1.78 6.38
CA PRO A 63 12.66 -2.45 7.67
C PRO A 63 11.36 -2.64 8.45
N LEU A 64 11.18 -3.79 9.10
CA LEU A 64 10.18 -4.01 10.14
C LEU A 64 10.90 -4.08 11.50
N LEU A 65 10.91 -2.97 12.21
CA LEU A 65 11.70 -2.76 13.43
C LEU A 65 10.87 -3.05 14.67
N GLU A 66 11.36 -3.88 15.59
CA GLU A 66 10.76 -4.01 16.93
C GLU A 66 11.25 -2.88 17.84
N LEU A 67 10.32 -2.10 18.38
CA LEU A 67 10.61 -1.04 19.34
C LEU A 67 10.68 -1.63 20.75
N ARG A 68 11.81 -2.26 21.07
CA ARG A 68 12.01 -3.02 22.32
C ARG A 68 11.73 -2.20 23.58
N ASN A 69 12.28 -0.97 23.65
CA ASN A 69 12.08 -0.09 24.81
C ASN A 69 10.60 0.31 25.01
N LEU A 70 9.87 0.57 23.91
CA LEU A 70 8.43 0.86 24.00
C LEU A 70 7.62 -0.38 24.34
N THR A 71 8.01 -1.53 23.82
CA THR A 71 7.42 -2.82 24.17
C THR A 71 7.57 -3.12 25.66
N ASP A 72 8.76 -2.90 26.23
CA ASP A 72 9.02 -3.09 27.66
C ASP A 72 8.24 -2.10 28.52
N LEU A 73 8.17 -0.82 28.09
CA LEU A 73 7.35 0.18 28.75
C LEU A 73 5.87 -0.22 28.77
N VAL A 74 5.28 -0.57 27.62
CA VAL A 74 3.88 -1.01 27.52
C VAL A 74 3.61 -2.21 28.43
N ARG A 75 4.52 -3.19 28.48
CA ARG A 75 4.40 -4.36 29.36
C ARG A 75 4.49 -4.00 30.84
N SER A 76 5.30 -3.01 31.20
CA SER A 76 5.48 -2.59 32.60
C SER A 76 4.25 -1.90 33.19
N VAL A 77 3.45 -1.22 32.35
CA VAL A 77 2.26 -0.46 32.78
C VAL A 77 0.93 -1.18 32.53
N SER A 78 0.93 -2.23 31.70
CA SER A 78 -0.28 -3.00 31.36
C SER A 78 -0.56 -4.08 32.41
N ALA A 79 -1.82 -4.44 32.58
CA ALA A 79 -2.20 -5.60 33.38
C ALA A 79 -1.59 -6.90 32.79
N PRO A 80 -1.36 -7.94 33.61
CA PRO A 80 -0.84 -9.23 33.13
C PRO A 80 -1.63 -9.76 31.93
N GLY A 81 -0.94 -10.06 30.82
CA GLY A 81 -1.53 -10.55 29.58
C GLY A 81 -1.93 -9.48 28.54
N ASN A 82 -1.90 -8.18 28.90
CA ASN A 82 -2.36 -7.09 28.02
C ASN A 82 -1.23 -6.27 27.36
N GLY A 83 0.04 -6.64 27.57
CA GLY A 83 1.19 -5.93 26.99
C GLY A 83 1.56 -6.42 25.59
N ALA A 84 1.32 -5.60 24.57
CA ALA A 84 1.64 -5.91 23.17
C ALA A 84 3.13 -5.75 22.84
N ARG A 85 3.55 -6.33 21.70
CA ARG A 85 4.83 -6.01 21.03
C ARG A 85 4.61 -4.90 20.03
N ILE A 86 5.50 -3.92 20.01
CA ILE A 86 5.40 -2.78 19.10
C ILE A 86 6.39 -2.93 17.97
N PHE A 87 5.88 -2.88 16.74
CA PHE A 87 6.68 -2.89 15.51
C PHE A 87 6.40 -1.65 14.69
N VAL A 88 7.44 -1.16 14.01
CA VAL A 88 7.33 -0.10 13.00
C VAL A 88 7.76 -0.66 11.66
N LYS A 89 6.88 -0.54 10.67
CA LYS A 89 7.24 -0.73 9.26
C LYS A 89 7.74 0.62 8.74
N ASP A 90 9.06 0.73 8.55
CA ASP A 90 9.73 1.99 8.25
C ASP A 90 9.66 2.35 6.76
N GLU A 91 8.47 2.73 6.28
CA GLU A 91 8.26 3.12 4.88
C GLU A 91 8.96 4.43 4.49
N ALA A 92 9.45 5.21 5.45
CA ALA A 92 10.28 6.39 5.14
C ALA A 92 11.62 6.00 4.48
N ALA A 93 12.08 4.75 4.66
CA ALA A 93 13.25 4.21 3.99
C ALA A 93 13.00 3.82 2.52
N ASN A 94 11.76 3.93 2.03
CA ASN A 94 11.37 3.57 0.67
C ASN A 94 11.77 4.67 -0.33
N LEU A 95 12.52 4.35 -1.39
CA LEU A 95 12.93 5.34 -2.40
C LEU A 95 11.77 5.86 -3.27
N ALA A 96 10.58 5.24 -3.18
CA ALA A 96 9.38 5.74 -3.84
C ALA A 96 8.91 7.11 -3.33
N GLY A 97 9.39 7.55 -2.15
CA GLY A 97 8.98 8.80 -1.52
C GLY A 97 7.57 8.70 -0.96
N ALA A 98 7.46 8.09 0.22
CA ALA A 98 6.23 8.02 1.02
C ALA A 98 6.41 8.77 2.34
#